data_AF-A0A1F8SCI9-F1
#
_entry.id   AF-A0A1F8SCI9-F1
#
_cell.length_a   1.000
_cell.length_b   1.000
_cell.length_c   1.000
_cell.angle_alpha   90.00
_cell.angle_beta   90.00
_cell.angle_gamma   90.00
#
_symmetry.space_group_name_H-M   'P 1'
#
loop_
_entity.id
_entity.type
_entity.pdbx_description
1 polymer ?
#
loop_
_entity_poly.entity_id
_entity_poly.type
_entity_poly.pdbx_seq_one_letter_code
_entity_poly.pdbx_strand_id
1 'polypeptide(L)'
;MRVRTIELRILGVALAGLWFAAFALVLTGYRPGGPVDIVVGLAAVGPIIVALVAVLWPPVARGDRAFAAIAWLGLGAVLLLLPSLAGIATQLAGRGPQTLLPSLEAAYPWLLALLATGLFAGLGVARRRLGETSLRRRRLRLGTALGFAFTVLAGAAFTVAAVANELALGDRPSISSRFGPTDPEVEPPRCSEPLGAGTTARLELRMDDTVDDRRTGQVVIDGIRNGADVRWTGFAATRLTLGTHGMARIGDRAWLLQPGIAWTAVPLDVAAGTDLDRQLVTIALTPGNRAVAEDRGLAYIEGSRARHCRITIDGTTLRLALPSINLLVGASDLSIWRGDLDFWVFADGQLGQADGRLTGPAIGIEEDALIAELRFRITAVDRGLPISVLPPAR
;
A
#
# COMPACT_ATOMS: atom_id res chain seq x y z
N MET A 1 -42.75 4.86 -20.97
CA MET A 1 -42.60 5.14 -19.52
C MET A 1 -42.27 3.90 -18.69
N ARG A 2 -43.01 2.78 -18.84
CA ARG A 2 -42.72 1.53 -18.08
C ARG A 2 -41.31 0.97 -18.33
N VAL A 3 -40.89 0.88 -19.61
CA VAL A 3 -39.54 0.39 -19.99
C VAL A 3 -38.41 1.18 -19.33
N ARG A 4 -38.41 2.52 -19.46
CA ARG A 4 -37.44 3.43 -18.80
C ARG A 4 -37.38 3.29 -17.28
N THR A 5 -38.51 2.94 -16.65
CA THR A 5 -38.56 2.72 -15.20
C THR A 5 -37.86 1.41 -14.84
N ILE A 6 -38.06 0.37 -15.65
CA ILE A 6 -37.40 -0.94 -15.49
C ILE A 6 -35.90 -0.79 -15.70
N GLU A 7 -35.45 -0.10 -16.75
CA GLU A 7 -34.03 0.16 -17.04
C GLU A 7 -33.31 0.81 -15.86
N LEU A 8 -33.89 1.88 -15.29
CA LEU A 8 -33.29 2.56 -14.13
C LEU A 8 -33.34 1.72 -12.85
N ARG A 9 -34.33 0.83 -12.70
CA ARG A 9 -34.37 -0.12 -11.58
C ARG A 9 -33.29 -1.18 -11.70
N ILE A 10 -33.05 -1.71 -12.90
CA ILE A 10 -31.96 -2.65 -13.15
C ILE A 10 -30.63 -1.99 -12.77
N LEU A 11 -30.43 -0.73 -13.15
CA LEU A 11 -29.24 0.03 -12.78
C LEU A 11 -29.12 0.21 -11.25
N GLY A 12 -30.22 0.52 -10.56
CA GLY A 12 -30.27 0.57 -9.10
C GLY A 12 -29.92 -0.78 -8.44
N VAL A 13 -30.42 -1.89 -9.00
CA VAL A 13 -30.12 -3.25 -8.50
C VAL A 13 -28.65 -3.58 -8.72
N ALA A 14 -28.08 -3.24 -9.88
CA ALA A 14 -26.66 -3.42 -10.16
C ALA A 14 -25.79 -2.63 -9.17
N LEU A 15 -26.13 -1.35 -8.89
CA LEU A 15 -25.44 -0.55 -7.89
C LEU A 15 -25.54 -1.15 -6.48
N ALA A 16 -26.72 -1.61 -6.07
CA ALA A 16 -26.89 -2.27 -4.78
C ALA A 16 -26.05 -3.55 -4.68
N GLY A 17 -25.99 -4.35 -5.75
CA GLY A 17 -25.15 -5.54 -5.83
C GLY A 17 -23.65 -5.22 -5.73
N LEU A 18 -23.18 -4.15 -6.39
CA LEU A 18 -21.78 -3.72 -6.32
C LEU A 18 -21.40 -3.20 -4.94
N TRP A 19 -22.27 -2.41 -4.29
CA TRP A 19 -22.05 -1.97 -2.91
C TRP A 19 -22.11 -3.13 -1.91
N PHE A 20 -22.95 -4.14 -2.17
CA PHE A 20 -22.98 -5.36 -1.37
C PHE A 20 -21.69 -6.17 -1.55
N ALA A 21 -21.17 -6.29 -2.78
CA ALA A 21 -19.87 -6.91 -3.03
C ALA A 21 -18.74 -6.13 -2.33
N ALA A 22 -18.78 -4.79 -2.36
CA ALA A 22 -17.82 -3.95 -1.63
C ALA A 22 -17.88 -4.24 -0.12
N PHE A 23 -19.08 -4.28 0.45
CA PHE A 23 -19.29 -4.66 1.84
C PHE A 23 -18.75 -6.05 2.17
N ALA A 24 -18.99 -7.05 1.32
CA ALA A 24 -18.47 -8.41 1.51
C ALA A 24 -16.94 -8.45 1.41
N LEU A 25 -16.32 -7.68 0.51
CA LEU A 25 -14.87 -7.56 0.42
C LEU A 25 -14.29 -6.84 1.64
N VAL A 26 -14.96 -5.78 2.11
CA VAL A 26 -14.59 -5.12 3.36
C VAL A 26 -14.68 -6.11 4.49
N LEU A 27 -15.76 -6.87 4.67
CA LEU A 27 -15.86 -7.86 5.76
C LEU A 27 -14.86 -9.02 5.66
N THR A 28 -14.54 -9.49 4.46
CA THR A 28 -13.57 -10.60 4.28
C THR A 28 -12.13 -10.13 4.39
N GLY A 29 -11.87 -8.89 3.99
CA GLY A 29 -10.56 -8.28 4.12
C GLY A 29 -10.25 -7.75 5.48
N TYR A 30 -11.22 -7.03 6.02
CA TYR A 30 -11.17 -6.50 7.36
C TYR A 30 -11.02 -7.66 8.33
N ARG A 31 -9.84 -7.77 8.93
CA ARG A 31 -9.54 -8.82 9.89
C ARG A 31 -10.02 -8.33 11.26
N PRO A 32 -11.07 -8.94 11.83
CA PRO A 32 -11.65 -8.50 13.09
C PRO A 32 -10.65 -8.66 14.25
N GLY A 33 -10.77 -7.79 15.24
CA GLY A 33 -9.94 -7.71 16.43
C GLY A 33 -10.07 -6.39 17.20
N GLY A 34 -10.70 -5.38 16.61
CA GLY A 34 -10.94 -4.08 17.22
C GLY A 34 -12.28 -4.02 17.97
N PRO A 35 -12.40 -3.21 19.04
CA PRO A 35 -13.69 -2.99 19.71
C PRO A 35 -14.71 -2.27 18.80
N VAL A 36 -14.28 -1.71 17.67
CA VAL A 36 -15.08 -0.86 16.75
C VAL A 36 -15.53 -1.63 15.49
N ASP A 37 -15.19 -2.91 15.36
CA ASP A 37 -15.47 -3.75 14.19
C ASP A 37 -16.95 -3.73 13.77
N ILE A 38 -17.84 -3.86 14.75
CA ILE A 38 -19.29 -3.84 14.53
C ILE A 38 -19.72 -2.49 13.94
N VAL A 39 -19.12 -1.39 14.39
CA VAL A 39 -19.44 -0.04 13.91
C VAL A 39 -18.95 0.14 12.47
N VAL A 40 -17.77 -0.37 12.13
CA VAL A 40 -17.25 -0.36 10.76
C VAL A 40 -18.17 -1.15 9.82
N GLY A 41 -18.57 -2.36 10.24
CA GLY A 41 -19.53 -3.17 9.50
C GLY A 41 -20.87 -2.45 9.29
N LEU A 42 -21.45 -1.88 10.36
CA LEU A 42 -22.70 -1.12 10.26
C LEU A 42 -22.58 0.11 9.36
N ALA A 43 -21.46 0.83 9.41
CA ALA A 43 -21.22 1.99 8.57
C ALA A 43 -21.09 1.61 7.07
N ALA A 44 -20.48 0.46 6.78
CA ALA A 44 -20.33 -0.06 5.42
C ALA A 44 -21.68 -0.46 4.76
N VAL A 45 -22.76 -0.61 5.54
CA VAL A 45 -24.11 -0.84 5.02
C VAL A 45 -24.73 0.43 4.41
N GLY A 46 -24.26 1.62 4.78
CA GLY A 46 -24.80 2.91 4.34
C GLY A 46 -24.96 3.02 2.80
N PRO A 47 -23.91 2.82 2.01
CA PRO A 47 -23.99 2.85 0.54
C PRO A 47 -25.01 1.86 -0.06
N ILE A 48 -25.17 0.67 0.55
CA ILE A 48 -26.16 -0.33 0.13
C ILE A 48 -27.57 0.23 0.30
N ILE A 49 -27.87 0.83 1.46
CA ILE A 49 -29.18 1.45 1.72
C ILE A 49 -29.45 2.56 0.71
N VAL A 50 -28.46 3.42 0.43
CA VAL A 50 -28.59 4.50 -0.56
C VAL A 50 -28.89 3.94 -1.96
N ALA A 51 -28.24 2.85 -2.37
CA ALA A 51 -28.53 2.21 -3.66
C ALA A 51 -29.93 1.57 -3.70
N LEU A 52 -30.37 0.92 -2.61
CA LEU A 52 -31.72 0.32 -2.50
C LEU A 52 -32.84 1.38 -2.60
N VAL A 53 -32.61 2.58 -2.05
CA VAL A 53 -33.52 3.72 -2.22
C VAL A 53 -33.78 4.03 -3.71
N ALA A 54 -32.76 3.91 -4.56
CA ALA A 54 -32.90 4.11 -5.99
C ALA A 54 -33.68 2.99 -6.72
N VAL A 55 -33.66 1.76 -6.19
CA VAL A 55 -34.48 0.64 -6.69
C VAL A 55 -35.96 0.88 -6.39
N LEU A 56 -36.26 1.30 -5.16
CA LEU A 56 -37.62 1.59 -4.72
C LEU A 56 -38.21 2.80 -5.46
N TRP A 57 -37.40 3.86 -5.61
CA TRP A 57 -37.81 5.11 -6.25
C TRP A 57 -36.87 5.50 -7.39
N PRO A 58 -37.02 4.91 -8.59
CA PRO A 58 -36.12 5.18 -9.71
C PRO A 58 -36.27 6.62 -10.24
N PRO A 59 -35.16 7.29 -10.58
CA PRO A 59 -35.12 8.68 -11.06
C PRO A 59 -35.57 8.83 -12.53
N VAL A 60 -36.82 8.50 -12.87
CA VAL A 60 -37.31 8.64 -14.26
C VAL A 60 -37.57 10.11 -14.61
N ALA A 61 -36.90 10.61 -15.65
CA ALA A 61 -37.15 11.94 -16.21
C ALA A 61 -38.06 11.90 -17.45
N ARG A 62 -38.81 12.99 -17.68
CA ARG A 62 -39.53 13.23 -18.94
C ARG A 62 -38.56 13.87 -19.94
N GLY A 63 -38.32 13.19 -21.07
CA GLY A 63 -37.42 13.63 -22.14
C GLY A 63 -36.12 12.83 -22.22
N ASP A 64 -35.65 12.62 -23.44
CA ASP A 64 -34.59 11.64 -23.75
C ASP A 64 -33.23 12.08 -23.22
N ARG A 65 -32.89 13.37 -23.35
CA ARG A 65 -31.63 13.92 -22.82
C ARG A 65 -31.54 13.81 -21.30
N ALA A 66 -32.64 14.08 -20.59
CA ALA A 66 -32.66 14.01 -19.14
C ALA A 66 -32.60 12.56 -18.64
N PHE A 67 -33.28 11.65 -19.34
CA PHE A 67 -33.16 10.22 -19.08
C PHE A 67 -31.73 9.72 -19.31
N ALA A 68 -31.14 10.06 -20.45
CA ALA A 68 -29.76 9.68 -20.78
C ALA A 68 -28.76 10.20 -19.74
N ALA A 69 -28.88 11.44 -19.28
CA ALA A 69 -28.00 12.00 -18.25
C ALA A 69 -28.10 11.22 -16.91
N ILE A 70 -29.30 10.79 -16.52
CA ILE A 70 -29.52 10.02 -15.30
C ILE A 70 -29.00 8.59 -15.45
N ALA A 71 -29.20 7.97 -16.62
CA ALA A 71 -28.64 6.66 -16.92
C ALA A 71 -27.09 6.71 -16.90
N TRP A 72 -26.49 7.74 -17.51
CA TRP A 72 -25.05 7.97 -17.48
C TRP A 72 -24.51 8.18 -16.08
N LEU A 73 -25.24 8.86 -15.20
CA LEU A 73 -24.86 9.02 -13.80
C LEU A 73 -24.74 7.66 -13.08
N GLY A 74 -25.75 6.79 -13.22
CA GLY A 74 -25.72 5.47 -12.59
C GLY A 74 -24.69 4.53 -13.26
N LEU A 75 -24.54 4.59 -14.59
CA LEU A 75 -23.52 3.83 -15.31
C LEU A 75 -22.11 4.27 -14.92
N GLY A 76 -21.88 5.58 -14.76
CA GLY A 76 -20.61 6.12 -14.27
C GLY A 76 -20.27 5.59 -12.88
N ALA A 77 -21.24 5.50 -11.97
CA ALA A 77 -21.04 4.88 -10.66
C ALA A 77 -20.65 3.39 -10.77
N VAL A 78 -21.29 2.62 -11.65
CA VAL A 78 -20.93 1.21 -11.93
C VAL A 78 -19.50 1.10 -12.44
N LEU A 79 -19.12 1.94 -13.41
CA LEU A 79 -17.79 1.94 -14.02
C LEU A 79 -16.68 2.35 -13.04
N LEU A 80 -17.00 3.13 -12.00
CA LEU A 80 -16.07 3.45 -10.92
C LEU A 80 -15.96 2.31 -9.90
N LEU A 81 -17.06 1.64 -9.58
CA LEU A 81 -17.09 0.57 -8.57
C LEU A 81 -16.37 -0.70 -9.04
N LEU A 82 -16.56 -1.13 -10.29
CA LEU A 82 -15.96 -2.36 -10.81
C LEU A 82 -14.41 -2.43 -10.69
N PRO A 83 -13.64 -1.45 -11.18
CA PRO A 83 -12.18 -1.47 -11.02
C PRO A 83 -11.76 -1.31 -9.56
N SER A 84 -12.53 -0.56 -8.77
CA SER A 84 -12.27 -0.37 -7.33
C SER A 84 -12.42 -1.69 -6.55
N LEU A 85 -13.46 -2.48 -6.87
CA LEU A 85 -13.65 -3.82 -6.31
C LEU A 85 -12.53 -4.78 -6.71
N ALA A 86 -12.12 -4.74 -7.99
CA ALA A 86 -11.01 -5.56 -8.48
C ALA A 86 -9.70 -5.23 -7.73
N GLY A 87 -9.43 -3.94 -7.46
CA GLY A 87 -8.27 -3.50 -6.67
C GLY A 87 -8.27 -4.04 -5.24
N ILE A 88 -9.41 -4.04 -4.55
CA ILE A 88 -9.51 -4.64 -3.21
C ILE A 88 -9.32 -6.17 -3.30
N ALA A 89 -9.95 -6.83 -4.26
CA ALA A 89 -9.83 -8.28 -4.42
C ALA A 89 -8.39 -8.75 -4.68
N THR A 90 -7.60 -7.99 -5.46
CA THR A 90 -6.18 -8.31 -5.69
C THR A 90 -5.32 -8.05 -4.45
N GLN A 91 -5.58 -6.98 -3.69
CA GLN A 91 -4.92 -6.73 -2.41
C GLN A 91 -5.18 -7.85 -1.39
N LEU A 92 -6.43 -8.33 -1.34
CA LEU A 92 -6.85 -9.44 -0.49
C LEU A 92 -6.11 -10.73 -0.85
N ALA A 93 -6.05 -11.05 -2.14
CA ALA A 93 -5.29 -12.19 -2.63
C ALA A 93 -3.78 -12.05 -2.33
N GLY A 94 -3.26 -10.82 -2.31
CA GLY A 94 -1.87 -10.50 -2.00
C GLY A 94 -1.49 -10.47 -0.52
N ARG A 95 -2.44 -10.66 0.41
CA ARG A 95 -2.23 -10.55 1.88
C ARG A 95 -1.56 -9.25 2.34
N GLY A 96 -1.74 -8.17 1.57
CA GLY A 96 -1.16 -6.86 1.89
C GLY A 96 -1.73 -6.24 3.17
N PRO A 97 -1.09 -5.18 3.70
CA PRO A 97 -1.61 -4.43 4.84
C PRO A 97 -3.00 -3.92 4.52
N GLN A 98 -3.94 -4.11 5.45
CA GLN A 98 -5.29 -3.62 5.30
C GLN A 98 -5.55 -2.59 6.38
N THR A 99 -4.99 -1.40 6.17
CA THR A 99 -5.57 -0.22 6.80
C THR A 99 -6.94 -0.01 6.17
N LEU A 100 -7.97 0.21 7.00
CA LEU A 100 -9.32 0.54 6.54
C LEU A 100 -9.37 1.83 5.70
N LEU A 101 -8.37 2.68 5.88
CA LEU A 101 -8.20 3.91 5.13
C LEU A 101 -7.32 3.64 3.91
N PRO A 102 -7.89 3.58 2.69
CA PRO A 102 -7.09 3.53 1.47
C PRO A 102 -6.29 4.83 1.31
N SER A 103 -5.23 4.79 0.48
CA SER A 103 -4.57 6.03 0.04
C SER A 103 -5.59 6.97 -0.63
N LEU A 104 -5.29 8.27 -0.68
CA LEU A 104 -6.21 9.25 -1.27
C LEU A 104 -6.54 8.93 -2.74
N GLU A 105 -5.57 8.40 -3.49
CA GLU A 105 -5.73 7.98 -4.87
C GLU A 105 -6.70 6.80 -4.99
N ALA A 106 -6.63 5.86 -4.04
CA ALA A 106 -7.53 4.72 -3.99
C ALA A 106 -8.91 5.10 -3.43
N ALA A 107 -9.01 6.10 -2.54
CA ALA A 107 -10.27 6.58 -1.97
C ALA A 107 -11.14 7.36 -2.96
N TYR A 108 -10.52 8.09 -3.89
CA TYR A 108 -11.21 9.01 -4.80
C TYR A 108 -12.29 8.34 -5.66
N PRO A 109 -12.03 7.20 -6.35
CA PRO A 109 -13.05 6.50 -7.11
C PRO A 109 -14.26 6.05 -6.27
N TRP A 110 -14.04 5.62 -5.02
CA TRP A 110 -15.10 5.23 -4.10
C TRP A 110 -16.00 6.41 -3.71
N LEU A 111 -15.39 7.56 -3.40
CA LEU A 111 -16.14 8.77 -3.07
C LEU A 111 -16.97 9.27 -4.25
N LEU A 112 -16.41 9.26 -5.46
CA LEU A 112 -17.15 9.61 -6.67
C LEU A 112 -18.30 8.64 -6.96
N ALA A 113 -18.07 7.33 -6.80
CA ALA A 113 -19.11 6.33 -6.95
C ALA A 113 -20.24 6.52 -5.93
N LEU A 114 -19.89 6.84 -4.67
CA LEU A 114 -20.87 7.13 -3.63
C LEU A 114 -21.65 8.40 -3.93
N LEU A 115 -20.99 9.46 -4.39
CA LEU A 115 -21.64 10.70 -4.80
C LEU A 115 -22.62 10.47 -5.95
N ALA A 116 -22.19 9.75 -6.99
CA ALA A 116 -23.04 9.44 -8.13
C ALA A 116 -24.24 8.56 -7.72
N THR A 117 -24.03 7.57 -6.85
CA THR A 117 -25.10 6.73 -6.27
C THR A 117 -26.07 7.57 -5.44
N GLY A 118 -25.55 8.47 -4.60
CA GLY A 118 -26.33 9.39 -3.78
C GLY A 118 -27.18 10.32 -4.62
N LEU A 119 -26.60 10.95 -5.64
CA LEU A 119 -27.34 11.80 -6.59
C LEU A 119 -28.43 11.02 -7.34
N PHE A 120 -28.12 9.79 -7.78
CA PHE A 120 -29.08 8.92 -8.46
C PHE A 120 -30.29 8.58 -7.55
N ALA A 121 -30.04 8.21 -6.30
CA ALA A 121 -31.08 7.96 -5.30
C ALA A 121 -31.86 9.23 -4.91
N GLY A 122 -31.16 10.34 -4.68
CA GLY A 122 -31.73 11.62 -4.28
C GLY A 122 -32.70 12.19 -5.32
N LEU A 123 -32.36 12.11 -6.61
CA LEU A 123 -33.26 12.48 -7.72
C LEU A 123 -34.54 11.64 -7.72
N GLY A 124 -34.43 10.35 -7.40
CA GLY A 124 -35.55 9.43 -7.25
C GLY A 124 -36.51 9.81 -6.12
N VAL A 125 -35.95 10.06 -4.93
CA VAL A 125 -36.69 10.49 -3.73
C VAL A 125 -37.37 11.84 -3.96
N ALA A 126 -36.67 12.82 -4.54
CA ALA A 126 -37.22 14.14 -4.81
C ALA A 126 -38.41 14.08 -5.76
N ARG A 127 -38.37 13.20 -6.77
CA ARG A 127 -39.52 12.94 -7.65
C ARG A 127 -40.69 12.35 -6.89
N ARG A 128 -40.45 11.37 -6.01
CA ARG A 128 -41.51 10.74 -5.21
C ARG A 128 -42.20 11.73 -4.28
N ARG A 129 -41.43 12.63 -3.64
CA ARG A 129 -41.93 13.60 -2.66
C ARG A 129 -42.67 14.78 -3.29
N LEU A 130 -42.15 15.34 -4.38
CA LEU A 130 -42.72 16.55 -5.00
C LEU A 130 -43.74 16.26 -6.11
N GLY A 131 -43.92 14.99 -6.49
CA GLY A 131 -44.85 14.59 -7.55
C GLY A 131 -44.43 15.06 -8.95
N GLU A 132 -45.19 14.67 -9.96
CA GLU A 132 -44.83 14.88 -11.36
C GLU A 132 -45.07 16.31 -11.88
N THR A 133 -45.98 17.04 -11.23
CA THR A 133 -46.42 18.40 -11.59
C THR A 133 -45.51 19.52 -11.07
N SER A 134 -44.57 19.20 -10.18
CA SER A 134 -43.67 20.19 -9.59
C SER A 134 -42.63 20.74 -10.58
N LEU A 135 -42.25 22.01 -10.37
CA LEU A 135 -41.24 22.70 -11.18
C LEU A 135 -39.92 21.91 -11.24
N ARG A 136 -39.39 21.72 -12.45
CA ARG A 136 -38.15 20.95 -12.70
C ARG A 136 -36.97 21.42 -11.85
N ARG A 137 -36.78 22.75 -11.72
CA ARG A 137 -35.70 23.34 -10.91
C ARG A 137 -35.79 22.95 -9.44
N ARG A 138 -36.99 22.92 -8.86
CA ARG A 138 -37.21 22.56 -7.45
C ARG A 138 -36.88 21.09 -7.20
N ARG A 139 -37.29 20.20 -8.12
CA ARG A 139 -36.94 18.76 -8.05
C ARG A 139 -35.45 18.51 -8.15
N LEU A 140 -34.76 19.19 -9.08
CA LEU A 140 -33.31 19.06 -9.22
C LEU A 140 -32.59 19.54 -7.97
N ARG A 141 -32.92 20.73 -7.45
CA ARG A 141 -32.33 21.25 -6.20
C ARG A 141 -32.52 20.30 -5.02
N LEU A 142 -33.74 19.82 -4.80
CA LEU A 142 -34.03 18.88 -3.71
C LEU A 142 -33.30 17.54 -3.93
N GLY A 143 -33.30 17.00 -5.14
CA GLY A 143 -32.65 15.74 -5.45
C GLY A 143 -31.13 15.80 -5.30
N THR A 144 -30.51 16.90 -5.73
CA THR A 144 -29.08 17.15 -5.51
C THR A 144 -28.76 17.33 -4.03
N ALA A 145 -29.57 18.08 -3.29
CA ALA A 145 -29.37 18.25 -1.84
C ALA A 145 -29.50 16.92 -1.08
N LEU A 146 -30.52 16.11 -1.40
CA LEU A 146 -30.68 14.77 -0.81
C LEU A 146 -29.53 13.84 -1.19
N GLY A 147 -29.09 13.87 -2.45
CA GLY A 147 -27.98 13.04 -2.89
C GLY A 147 -26.66 13.40 -2.21
N PHE A 148 -26.39 14.69 -2.03
CA PHE A 148 -25.25 15.16 -1.27
C PHE A 148 -25.35 14.74 0.21
N ALA A 149 -26.53 14.89 0.82
CA ALA A 149 -26.76 14.45 2.20
C ALA A 149 -26.53 12.94 2.37
N PHE A 150 -27.03 12.09 1.47
CA PHE A 150 -26.77 10.64 1.50
C PHE A 150 -25.28 10.33 1.39
N THR A 151 -24.56 11.03 0.52
CA THR A 151 -23.12 10.87 0.31
C THR A 151 -22.34 11.24 1.58
N VAL A 152 -22.62 12.41 2.15
CA VAL A 152 -21.96 12.91 3.36
C VAL A 152 -22.24 12.00 4.54
N LEU A 153 -23.49 11.59 4.75
CA LEU A 153 -23.85 10.75 5.89
C LEU A 153 -23.21 9.35 5.80
N ALA A 154 -23.30 8.69 4.64
CA ALA A 154 -22.71 7.37 4.45
C ALA A 154 -21.17 7.42 4.48
N GLY A 155 -20.59 8.42 3.81
CA GLY A 155 -19.13 8.60 3.78
C GLY A 155 -18.56 8.95 5.15
N ALA A 156 -19.16 9.92 5.86
CA ALA A 156 -18.68 10.32 7.18
C ALA A 156 -18.82 9.19 8.21
N ALA A 157 -19.93 8.46 8.21
CA ALA A 157 -20.11 7.32 9.11
C ALA A 157 -19.00 6.27 8.89
N PHE A 158 -18.68 5.94 7.64
CA PHE A 158 -17.62 4.98 7.32
C PHE A 158 -16.24 5.52 7.69
N THR A 159 -15.89 6.74 7.30
CA THR A 159 -14.59 7.35 7.61
C THR A 159 -14.35 7.47 9.11
N VAL A 160 -15.35 7.91 9.88
CA VAL A 160 -15.23 8.03 11.34
C VAL A 160 -15.02 6.66 11.97
N ALA A 161 -15.79 5.65 11.56
CA ALA A 161 -15.63 4.28 12.07
C ALA A 161 -14.24 3.71 11.71
N ALA A 162 -13.77 3.94 10.48
CA ALA A 162 -12.47 3.49 10.03
C ALA A 162 -11.32 4.16 10.79
N VAL A 163 -11.34 5.48 10.94
CA VAL A 163 -10.31 6.23 11.71
C VAL A 163 -10.31 5.80 13.17
N ALA A 164 -11.48 5.71 13.81
CA ALA A 164 -11.57 5.28 15.20
C ALA A 164 -11.02 3.87 15.40
N ASN A 165 -11.25 2.98 14.43
CA ASN A 165 -10.72 1.63 14.47
C ASN A 165 -9.20 1.57 14.26
N GLU A 166 -8.65 2.29 13.29
CA GLU A 166 -7.20 2.39 13.09
C GLU A 166 -6.48 2.87 14.35
N LEU A 167 -7.02 3.93 14.99
CA LEU A 167 -6.47 4.45 16.25
C LEU A 167 -6.57 3.43 17.38
N ALA A 168 -7.61 2.60 17.42
CA ALA A 168 -7.78 1.56 18.44
C ALA A 168 -6.88 0.34 18.24
N LEU A 169 -6.43 0.08 17.00
CA LEU A 169 -5.60 -1.07 16.64
C LEU A 169 -4.11 -0.78 16.64
N GLY A 170 -3.68 0.49 16.60
CA GLY A 170 -2.26 0.87 16.49
C GLY A 170 -1.34 0.23 17.54
N ASP A 171 -1.84 0.00 18.75
CA ASP A 171 -1.07 -0.54 19.87
C ASP A 171 -1.43 -2.00 20.24
N ARG A 172 -2.10 -2.74 19.34
CA ARG A 172 -2.58 -4.10 19.65
C ARG A 172 -1.98 -5.17 18.71
N PRO A 173 -1.75 -6.39 19.25
CA PRO A 173 -1.41 -7.54 18.43
C PRO A 173 -2.56 -7.87 17.46
N SER A 174 -2.24 -8.16 16.20
CA SER A 174 -3.20 -8.66 15.22
C SER A 174 -3.34 -10.19 15.35
N ILE A 175 -4.44 -10.77 14.87
CA ILE A 175 -4.59 -12.26 14.85
C ILE A 175 -3.54 -12.90 13.92
N SER A 176 -3.03 -12.14 12.94
CA SER A 176 -2.00 -12.58 12.01
C SER A 176 -1.33 -11.37 11.34
N SER A 177 -0.02 -11.46 11.12
CA SER A 177 0.76 -10.44 10.44
C SER A 177 1.68 -11.07 9.40
N ARG A 178 1.90 -10.37 8.29
CA ARG A 178 2.92 -10.77 7.30
C ARG A 178 4.35 -10.53 7.81
N PHE A 179 4.50 -9.75 8.87
CA PHE A 179 5.79 -9.44 9.46
C PHE A 179 6.28 -10.47 10.48
N GLY A 180 5.47 -11.46 10.88
CA GLY A 180 5.91 -12.49 11.82
C GLY A 180 4.83 -12.87 12.82
N PRO A 181 5.23 -13.62 13.88
CA PRO A 181 4.31 -14.04 14.93
C PRO A 181 3.62 -12.86 15.60
N THR A 182 2.37 -13.05 16.01
CA THR A 182 1.56 -12.01 16.65
C THR A 182 1.14 -12.35 18.07
N ASP A 183 1.67 -13.44 18.63
CA ASP A 183 1.45 -13.82 20.01
C ASP A 183 2.02 -12.71 20.93
N PRO A 184 1.17 -12.00 21.70
CA PRO A 184 1.62 -10.92 22.56
C PRO A 184 2.49 -11.38 23.73
N GLU A 185 2.40 -12.66 24.12
CA GLU A 185 3.15 -13.23 25.23
C GLU A 185 4.62 -13.51 24.85
N VAL A 186 4.92 -13.59 23.56
CA VAL A 186 6.30 -13.80 23.08
C VAL A 186 6.99 -12.44 22.94
N GLU A 187 7.96 -12.20 23.82
CA GLU A 187 8.76 -10.99 23.75
C GLU A 187 9.82 -11.08 22.64
N PRO A 188 9.96 -10.06 21.78
CA PRO A 188 11.01 -10.04 20.77
C PRO A 188 12.42 -10.00 21.39
N PRO A 189 13.40 -10.68 20.76
CA PRO A 189 14.80 -10.71 21.20
C PRO A 189 15.39 -9.32 21.45
N ARG A 190 16.42 -9.26 22.29
CA ARG A 190 17.16 -8.01 22.55
C ARG A 190 17.95 -7.56 21.33
N CYS A 191 18.27 -6.28 21.26
CA CYS A 191 19.00 -5.70 20.12
C CYS A 191 20.38 -6.34 19.85
N SER A 192 21.00 -6.94 20.86
CA SER A 192 22.30 -7.63 20.78
C SER A 192 22.21 -9.13 20.55
N GLU A 193 21.01 -9.73 20.61
CA GLU A 193 20.81 -11.18 20.47
C GLU A 193 20.91 -11.66 19.01
N PRO A 194 21.00 -12.96 18.72
CA PRO A 194 21.07 -13.45 17.35
C PRO A 194 19.93 -12.91 16.47
N LEU A 195 20.29 -12.43 15.27
CA LEU A 195 19.35 -11.86 14.30
C LEU A 195 19.48 -12.62 12.98
N GLY A 196 18.36 -13.06 12.43
CA GLY A 196 18.29 -13.71 11.12
C GLY A 196 17.49 -12.92 10.09
N ALA A 197 17.66 -13.24 8.80
CA ALA A 197 16.79 -12.72 7.73
C ALA A 197 15.60 -13.65 7.42
N GLY A 198 15.53 -14.83 8.06
CA GLY A 198 14.58 -15.89 7.71
C GLY A 198 14.97 -16.69 6.45
N THR A 199 14.36 -17.87 6.28
CA THR A 199 14.67 -18.78 5.15
C THR A 199 14.12 -18.26 3.83
N THR A 200 12.94 -17.69 3.84
CA THR A 200 12.26 -17.05 2.70
C THR A 200 11.82 -15.64 3.07
N ALA A 201 11.60 -14.78 2.08
CA ALA A 201 11.00 -13.45 2.28
C ALA A 201 10.48 -12.88 0.96
N ARG A 202 9.44 -12.04 1.04
CA ARG A 202 9.14 -11.01 0.05
C ARG A 202 9.75 -9.69 0.52
N LEU A 203 10.41 -8.99 -0.38
CA LEU A 203 11.27 -7.87 -0.08
C LEU A 203 10.75 -6.63 -0.80
N GLU A 204 10.74 -5.50 -0.11
CA GLU A 204 10.54 -4.20 -0.74
C GLU A 204 11.62 -3.25 -0.21
N LEU A 205 12.36 -2.62 -1.10
CA LEU A 205 13.37 -1.61 -0.79
C LEU A 205 12.99 -0.31 -1.47
N ARG A 206 12.79 0.74 -0.67
CA ARG A 206 12.61 2.11 -1.14
C ARG A 206 13.82 2.92 -0.75
N MET A 207 14.32 3.72 -1.67
CA MET A 207 15.43 4.62 -1.41
C MET A 207 15.15 5.97 -2.08
N ASP A 208 15.58 7.03 -1.44
CA ASP A 208 15.55 8.39 -1.99
C ASP A 208 16.78 9.17 -1.55
N ASP A 209 17.15 10.13 -2.37
CA ASP A 209 18.22 11.07 -2.10
C ASP A 209 17.70 12.51 -2.17
N THR A 210 18.25 13.33 -1.29
CA THR A 210 18.05 14.78 -1.29
C THR A 210 19.39 15.48 -1.28
N VAL A 211 19.54 16.50 -2.12
CA VAL A 211 20.71 17.36 -2.20
C VAL A 211 20.29 18.79 -1.90
N ASP A 212 20.92 19.42 -0.90
CA ASP A 212 20.56 20.75 -0.40
C ASP A 212 19.02 20.91 -0.21
N ASP A 213 18.42 19.94 0.49
CA ASP A 213 16.97 19.80 0.77
C ASP A 213 16.05 19.63 -0.45
N ARG A 214 16.60 19.38 -1.65
CA ARG A 214 15.83 19.09 -2.86
C ARG A 214 15.93 17.60 -3.19
N ARG A 215 14.78 16.95 -3.36
CA ARG A 215 14.74 15.54 -3.79
C ARG A 215 15.29 15.39 -5.21
N THR A 216 16.29 14.54 -5.38
CA THR A 216 17.03 14.37 -6.64
C THR A 216 16.80 13.02 -7.30
N GLY A 217 16.30 12.04 -6.57
CA GLY A 217 16.05 10.71 -7.09
C GLY A 217 15.24 9.81 -6.17
N GLN A 218 14.74 8.74 -6.76
CA GLN A 218 14.01 7.68 -6.08
C GLN A 218 14.29 6.33 -6.74
N VAL A 219 14.42 5.30 -5.92
CA VAL A 219 14.51 3.91 -6.34
C VAL A 219 13.49 3.09 -5.54
N VAL A 220 12.73 2.25 -6.22
CA VAL A 220 11.81 1.29 -5.60
C VAL A 220 12.11 -0.08 -6.19
N ILE A 221 12.41 -1.05 -5.33
CA ILE A 221 12.76 -2.43 -5.67
C ILE A 221 11.79 -3.37 -4.95
N ASP A 222 11.23 -4.30 -5.72
CA ASP A 222 10.43 -5.42 -5.24
C ASP A 222 11.18 -6.73 -5.49
N GLY A 223 11.25 -7.59 -4.47
CA GLY A 223 12.03 -8.82 -4.50
C GLY A 223 11.38 -10.01 -3.83
N ILE A 224 11.90 -11.18 -4.14
CA ILE A 224 11.59 -12.44 -3.47
C ILE A 224 12.89 -13.20 -3.22
N ARG A 225 12.94 -13.91 -2.09
CA ARG A 225 14.08 -14.75 -1.70
C ARG A 225 13.60 -16.08 -1.16
N ASN A 226 14.29 -17.16 -1.53
CA ASN A 226 14.19 -18.47 -0.90
C ASN A 226 15.59 -19.08 -0.75
N GLY A 227 16.05 -19.22 0.50
CA GLY A 227 17.42 -19.64 0.75
C GLY A 227 18.37 -18.67 0.07
N ALA A 228 19.34 -19.18 -0.69
CA ALA A 228 20.25 -18.37 -1.48
C ALA A 228 19.62 -17.84 -2.78
N ASP A 229 18.48 -18.36 -3.23
CA ASP A 229 17.88 -17.88 -4.47
C ASP A 229 17.19 -16.54 -4.24
N VAL A 230 17.49 -15.55 -5.07
CA VAL A 230 16.93 -14.21 -5.00
C VAL A 230 16.53 -13.73 -6.38
N ARG A 231 15.42 -13.01 -6.47
CA ARG A 231 15.04 -12.25 -7.65
C ARG A 231 14.40 -10.95 -7.23
N TRP A 232 14.88 -9.85 -7.76
CA TRP A 232 14.24 -8.55 -7.60
C TRP A 232 14.26 -7.75 -8.89
N THR A 233 13.30 -6.84 -8.99
CA THR A 233 13.21 -5.82 -10.02
C THR A 233 12.91 -4.50 -9.35
N GLY A 234 13.41 -3.41 -9.90
CA GLY A 234 13.08 -2.09 -9.40
C GLY A 234 13.08 -1.05 -10.49
N PHE A 235 12.44 0.07 -10.20
CA PHE A 235 12.46 1.25 -11.04
C PHE A 235 13.32 2.33 -10.38
N ALA A 236 14.29 2.83 -11.12
CA ALA A 236 15.11 3.95 -10.70
C ALA A 236 14.69 5.18 -11.52
N ALA A 237 14.38 6.27 -10.82
CA ALA A 237 14.12 7.59 -11.37
C ALA A 237 15.04 8.58 -10.68
N THR A 238 16.27 8.68 -11.18
CA THR A 238 17.33 9.48 -10.58
C THR A 238 18.01 10.31 -11.66
N ARG A 239 18.90 11.22 -11.26
CA ARG A 239 19.73 11.96 -12.23
C ARG A 239 20.73 11.07 -12.96
N LEU A 240 21.13 9.95 -12.36
CA LEU A 240 22.16 9.05 -12.89
C LEU A 240 21.59 7.97 -13.80
N THR A 241 20.38 7.50 -13.49
CA THR A 241 19.74 6.40 -14.21
C THR A 241 18.23 6.53 -14.18
N LEU A 242 17.61 6.19 -15.32
CA LEU A 242 16.17 6.12 -15.51
C LEU A 242 15.80 4.78 -16.14
N GLY A 243 14.93 4.02 -15.47
CA GLY A 243 14.35 2.80 -16.02
C GLY A 243 14.33 1.63 -15.06
N THR A 244 13.94 0.48 -15.59
CA THR A 244 13.81 -0.76 -14.84
C THR A 244 15.17 -1.48 -14.75
N HIS A 245 15.55 -1.83 -13.53
CA HIS A 245 16.71 -2.64 -13.18
C HIS A 245 16.26 -3.93 -12.52
N GLY A 246 17.13 -4.92 -12.45
CA GLY A 246 16.82 -6.17 -11.75
C GLY A 246 18.02 -7.09 -11.63
N MET A 247 17.97 -7.98 -10.65
CA MET A 247 18.93 -9.06 -10.47
C MET A 247 18.18 -10.35 -10.12
N ALA A 248 18.66 -11.46 -10.66
CA ALA A 248 18.23 -12.79 -10.26
C ALA A 248 19.46 -13.66 -10.04
N ARG A 249 19.50 -14.41 -8.94
CA ARG A 249 20.47 -15.47 -8.67
C ARG A 249 19.70 -16.71 -8.24
N ILE A 250 19.82 -17.79 -9.01
CA ILE A 250 19.06 -19.04 -8.79
C ILE A 250 19.99 -20.22 -9.01
N GLY A 251 20.31 -20.92 -7.92
CA GLY A 251 21.41 -21.88 -7.89
C GLY A 251 22.70 -21.24 -8.40
N ASP A 252 23.32 -21.88 -9.39
CA ASP A 252 24.60 -21.44 -9.97
C ASP A 252 24.45 -20.52 -11.18
N ARG A 253 23.28 -19.89 -11.36
CA ARG A 253 23.01 -18.98 -12.47
C ARG A 253 22.58 -17.61 -11.98
N ALA A 254 23.02 -16.58 -12.70
CA ALA A 254 22.59 -15.21 -12.45
C ALA A 254 22.13 -14.51 -13.72
N TRP A 255 21.26 -13.52 -13.53
CA TRP A 255 20.76 -12.66 -14.59
C TRP A 255 20.69 -11.22 -14.12
N LEU A 256 20.99 -10.31 -15.03
CA LEU A 256 20.87 -8.87 -14.84
C LEU A 256 19.78 -8.34 -15.78
N LEU A 257 18.97 -7.42 -15.26
CA LEU A 257 18.05 -6.61 -16.04
C LEU A 257 18.55 -5.16 -16.01
N GLN A 258 18.72 -4.57 -17.18
CA GLN A 258 19.12 -3.17 -17.35
C GLN A 258 18.06 -2.41 -18.15
N PRO A 259 17.98 -1.07 -18.01
CA PRO A 259 17.02 -0.26 -18.74
C PRO A 259 17.08 -0.50 -20.25
N GLY A 260 15.93 -0.86 -20.84
CA GLY A 260 15.80 -1.09 -22.28
C GLY A 260 16.37 -2.43 -22.79
N ILE A 261 16.92 -3.27 -21.91
CA ILE A 261 17.50 -4.58 -22.25
C ILE A 261 16.69 -5.67 -21.54
N ALA A 262 16.44 -6.78 -22.22
CA ALA A 262 15.85 -7.97 -21.60
C ALA A 262 16.79 -8.59 -20.55
N TRP A 263 16.32 -9.58 -19.79
CA TRP A 263 17.17 -10.29 -18.84
C TRP A 263 18.34 -10.98 -19.55
N THR A 264 19.56 -10.62 -19.17
CA THR A 264 20.78 -11.23 -19.71
C THR A 264 21.47 -12.08 -18.65
N ALA A 265 22.04 -13.22 -19.04
CA ALA A 265 22.80 -14.04 -18.12
C ALA A 265 24.12 -13.34 -17.75
N VAL A 266 24.47 -13.35 -16.47
CA VAL A 266 25.71 -12.77 -15.95
C VAL A 266 26.44 -13.77 -15.05
N PRO A 267 27.76 -13.61 -14.88
CA PRO A 267 28.53 -14.35 -13.89
C PRO A 267 28.00 -14.16 -12.44
N LEU A 268 28.21 -15.16 -11.58
CA LEU A 268 27.69 -15.16 -10.20
C LEU A 268 28.31 -14.07 -9.30
N ASP A 269 29.56 -13.69 -9.55
CA ASP A 269 30.25 -12.60 -8.86
C ASP A 269 29.58 -11.25 -9.10
N VAL A 270 28.97 -11.04 -10.27
CA VAL A 270 28.17 -9.85 -10.57
C VAL A 270 26.89 -9.81 -9.73
N ALA A 271 26.32 -10.97 -9.41
CA ALA A 271 25.13 -11.10 -8.56
C ALA A 271 25.46 -11.26 -7.07
N ALA A 272 26.73 -11.22 -6.69
CA ALA A 272 27.13 -11.33 -5.30
C ALA A 272 26.62 -10.12 -4.51
N GLY A 273 26.13 -10.38 -3.30
CA GLY A 273 25.64 -9.34 -2.39
C GLY A 273 24.31 -8.69 -2.76
N THR A 274 23.54 -9.30 -3.68
CA THR A 274 22.25 -8.77 -4.14
C THR A 274 21.04 -9.30 -3.35
N ASP A 275 21.31 -9.97 -2.22
CA ASP A 275 20.33 -10.60 -1.33
C ASP A 275 19.62 -9.63 -0.36
N LEU A 276 19.62 -8.32 -0.69
CA LEU A 276 18.99 -7.20 0.02
C LEU A 276 18.98 -7.34 1.57
N ASP A 277 17.92 -7.93 2.15
CA ASP A 277 17.74 -8.07 3.61
C ASP A 277 18.81 -8.94 4.26
N ARG A 278 19.21 -10.03 3.61
CA ARG A 278 20.27 -10.91 4.13
C ARG A 278 21.61 -10.20 4.12
N GLN A 279 21.91 -9.45 3.06
CA GLN A 279 23.15 -8.68 2.95
C GLN A 279 23.24 -7.64 4.07
N LEU A 280 22.12 -7.00 4.39
CA LEU A 280 22.03 -6.08 5.53
C LEU A 280 22.32 -6.78 6.86
N VAL A 281 21.75 -7.97 7.07
CA VAL A 281 22.00 -8.77 8.29
C VAL A 281 23.46 -9.20 8.39
N THR A 282 24.07 -9.66 7.29
CA THR A 282 25.43 -10.22 7.30
C THR A 282 26.53 -9.17 7.34
N ILE A 283 26.28 -7.95 6.84
CA ILE A 283 27.30 -6.89 6.72
C ILE A 283 27.07 -5.77 7.74
N ALA A 284 25.87 -5.19 7.80
CA ALA A 284 25.60 -4.03 8.64
C ALA A 284 25.18 -4.42 10.06
N LEU A 285 24.37 -5.46 10.22
CA LEU A 285 23.78 -5.88 11.50
C LEU A 285 24.53 -7.06 12.13
N THR A 286 25.85 -7.09 11.98
CA THR A 286 26.71 -8.10 12.62
C THR A 286 26.60 -8.01 14.14
N PRO A 287 26.90 -9.11 14.88
CA PRO A 287 26.92 -9.07 16.34
C PRO A 287 27.82 -7.96 16.92
N GLY A 288 28.95 -7.68 16.26
CA GLY A 288 29.87 -6.60 16.67
C GLY A 288 29.24 -5.22 16.55
N ASN A 289 28.60 -4.93 15.41
CA ASN A 289 27.93 -3.63 15.19
C ASN A 289 26.72 -3.44 16.12
N ARG A 290 26.04 -4.53 16.49
CA ARG A 290 24.87 -4.50 17.38
C ARG A 290 25.20 -4.57 18.87
N ALA A 291 26.46 -4.75 19.25
CA ALA A 291 26.86 -4.85 20.65
C ALA A 291 26.52 -3.59 21.47
N VAL A 292 26.47 -2.44 20.80
CA VAL A 292 26.11 -1.13 21.37
C VAL A 292 24.81 -0.57 20.79
N ALA A 293 23.95 -1.44 20.24
CA ALA A 293 22.67 -1.01 19.69
C ALA A 293 21.78 -0.38 20.78
N GLU A 294 21.22 0.78 20.47
CA GLU A 294 20.24 1.46 21.33
C GLU A 294 18.90 0.72 21.23
N ASP A 295 18.37 0.28 22.38
CA ASP A 295 17.00 -0.26 22.48
C ASP A 295 16.01 0.91 22.60
N ARG A 296 15.22 1.11 21.55
CA ARG A 296 14.20 2.17 21.45
C ARG A 296 12.84 1.71 21.97
N GLY A 297 12.77 0.50 22.52
CA GLY A 297 11.57 -0.11 23.05
C GLY A 297 10.86 -1.02 22.05
N LEU A 298 9.59 -1.30 22.35
CA LEU A 298 8.76 -2.21 21.57
C LEU A 298 7.82 -1.40 20.68
N ALA A 299 7.64 -1.87 19.45
CA ALA A 299 6.77 -1.29 18.44
C ALA A 299 5.86 -2.38 17.85
N TYR A 300 4.71 -1.97 17.31
CA TYR A 300 3.84 -2.84 16.53
C TYR A 300 3.94 -2.47 15.05
N ILE A 301 4.30 -3.44 14.22
CA ILE A 301 4.32 -3.29 12.76
C ILE A 301 3.29 -4.26 12.19
N GLU A 302 2.22 -3.69 11.61
CA GLU A 302 1.07 -4.45 11.11
C GLU A 302 0.54 -5.48 12.14
N GLY A 303 0.49 -5.06 13.42
CA GLY A 303 0.05 -5.87 14.55
C GLY A 303 0.99 -6.98 14.99
N SER A 304 2.19 -7.12 14.42
CA SER A 304 3.25 -7.96 14.97
C SER A 304 4.18 -7.14 15.85
N ARG A 305 4.48 -7.67 17.04
CA ARG A 305 5.35 -7.02 18.02
C ARG A 305 6.80 -7.17 17.59
N ALA A 306 7.53 -6.06 17.58
CA ALA A 306 8.95 -6.02 17.27
C ALA A 306 9.70 -5.15 18.28
N ARG A 307 10.97 -5.45 18.52
CA ARG A 307 11.89 -4.56 19.22
C ARG A 307 12.52 -3.61 18.21
N HIS A 308 12.40 -2.32 18.48
CA HIS A 308 13.00 -1.26 17.69
C HIS A 308 14.41 -0.99 18.24
N CYS A 309 15.41 -1.20 17.38
CA CYS A 309 16.81 -1.04 17.71
C CYS A 309 17.46 -0.03 16.76
N ARG A 310 18.52 0.64 17.22
CA ARG A 310 19.30 1.57 16.41
C ARG A 310 20.79 1.34 16.54
N ILE A 311 21.51 1.42 15.43
CA ILE A 311 22.98 1.52 15.40
C ILE A 311 23.41 2.70 14.54
N THR A 312 24.63 3.18 14.75
CA THR A 312 25.30 4.06 13.80
C THR A 312 25.85 3.25 12.63
N ILE A 313 25.81 3.80 11.43
CA ILE A 313 26.36 3.19 10.22
C ILE A 313 27.17 4.19 9.41
N ASP A 314 28.25 3.74 8.80
CA ASP A 314 29.04 4.51 7.84
C ASP A 314 28.70 4.13 6.38
N GLY A 315 29.03 5.03 5.46
CA GLY A 315 28.70 4.84 4.05
C GLY A 315 29.42 3.67 3.36
N THR A 316 30.61 3.27 3.83
CA THR A 316 31.32 2.10 3.30
C THR A 316 30.60 0.82 3.67
N THR A 317 30.25 0.67 4.95
CA THR A 317 29.45 -0.45 5.47
C THR A 317 28.10 -0.51 4.77
N LEU A 318 27.41 0.63 4.59
CA LEU A 318 26.15 0.65 3.87
C LEU A 318 26.29 0.20 2.41
N ARG A 319 27.27 0.70 1.67
CA ARG A 319 27.46 0.33 0.26
C ARG A 319 27.69 -1.17 0.08
N LEU A 320 28.40 -1.80 1.02
CA LEU A 320 28.60 -3.25 1.02
C LEU A 320 27.33 -4.02 1.43
N ALA A 321 26.54 -3.46 2.34
CA ALA A 321 25.30 -4.05 2.83
C ALA A 321 24.12 -3.91 1.85
N LEU A 322 24.09 -2.83 1.06
CA LEU A 322 23.05 -2.51 0.09
C LEU A 322 23.66 -1.95 -1.21
N PRO A 323 24.25 -2.82 -2.08
CA PRO A 323 24.89 -2.38 -3.33
C PRO A 323 23.94 -1.64 -4.29
N SER A 324 22.63 -1.85 -4.16
CA SER A 324 21.59 -1.13 -4.91
C SER A 324 21.61 0.38 -4.70
N ILE A 325 22.24 0.89 -3.65
CA ILE A 325 22.41 2.34 -3.43
C ILE A 325 23.18 3.02 -4.57
N ASN A 326 23.98 2.27 -5.32
CA ASN A 326 24.67 2.77 -6.52
C ASN A 326 23.68 3.22 -7.62
N LEU A 327 22.40 2.80 -7.56
CA LEU A 327 21.37 3.33 -8.44
C LEU A 327 20.98 4.77 -8.11
N LEU A 328 21.24 5.24 -6.87
CA LEU A 328 21.01 6.62 -6.44
C LEU A 328 22.26 7.49 -6.61
N VAL A 329 23.41 7.00 -6.14
CA VAL A 329 24.65 7.82 -6.03
C VAL A 329 25.78 7.35 -6.92
N GLY A 330 25.56 6.34 -7.79
CA GLY A 330 26.59 5.86 -8.71
C GLY A 330 27.88 5.46 -7.98
N ALA A 331 29.01 5.98 -8.48
CA ALA A 331 30.34 5.69 -7.97
C ALA A 331 30.86 6.73 -6.95
N SER A 332 30.04 7.67 -6.47
CA SER A 332 30.48 8.73 -5.54
C SER A 332 31.10 8.14 -4.27
N ASP A 333 32.09 8.80 -3.67
CA ASP A 333 32.73 8.28 -2.46
C ASP A 333 31.83 8.46 -1.22
N LEU A 334 31.51 7.35 -0.55
CA LEU A 334 30.70 7.34 0.68
C LEU A 334 31.55 7.12 1.95
N SER A 335 32.87 7.08 1.85
CA SER A 335 33.77 6.74 2.96
C SER A 335 33.63 7.66 4.19
N ILE A 336 33.27 8.93 3.96
CA ILE A 336 33.07 9.94 5.00
C ILE A 336 31.61 10.18 5.38
N TRP A 337 30.67 9.45 4.77
CA TRP A 337 29.25 9.56 5.10
C TRP A 337 28.94 8.86 6.41
N ARG A 338 28.07 9.46 7.22
CA ARG A 338 27.70 8.96 8.54
C ARG A 338 26.20 9.04 8.72
N GLY A 339 25.66 8.17 9.55
CA GLY A 339 24.25 8.13 9.81
C GLY A 339 23.83 7.02 10.76
N ASP A 340 22.55 6.74 10.74
CA ASP A 340 21.90 5.78 11.62
C ASP A 340 21.16 4.72 10.80
N LEU A 341 21.08 3.53 11.38
CA LEU A 341 20.28 2.40 10.90
C LEU A 341 19.36 1.94 12.03
N ASP A 342 18.07 2.20 11.87
CA ASP A 342 16.99 1.64 12.67
C ASP A 342 16.62 0.26 12.11
N PHE A 343 16.41 -0.73 12.98
CA PHE A 343 15.98 -2.06 12.58
C PHE A 343 14.99 -2.65 13.59
N TRP A 344 14.10 -3.52 13.08
CA TRP A 344 13.04 -4.13 13.86
C TRP A 344 13.20 -5.64 13.89
N VAL A 345 13.39 -6.17 15.11
CA VAL A 345 13.53 -7.60 15.39
C VAL A 345 12.19 -8.13 15.89
N PHE A 346 11.64 -9.13 15.21
CA PHE A 346 10.35 -9.72 15.54
C PHE A 346 10.52 -10.90 16.51
N ALA A 347 9.39 -11.39 17.05
CA ALA A 347 9.34 -12.51 18.00
C ALA A 347 10.02 -13.81 17.51
N ASP A 348 10.16 -13.99 16.19
CA ASP A 348 10.88 -15.09 15.56
C ASP A 348 12.41 -14.89 15.47
N GLY A 349 12.93 -13.79 16.01
CA GLY A 349 14.34 -13.39 15.93
C GLY A 349 14.79 -12.96 14.53
N GLN A 350 13.83 -12.58 13.68
CA GLN A 350 14.13 -12.19 12.31
C GLN A 350 13.98 -10.69 12.08
N LEU A 351 14.77 -10.17 11.15
CA LEU A 351 14.66 -8.82 10.63
C LEU A 351 13.41 -8.74 9.74
N GLY A 352 12.47 -7.86 10.10
CA GLY A 352 11.31 -7.58 9.24
C GLY A 352 11.33 -6.19 8.61
N GLN A 353 12.01 -5.22 9.21
CA GLN A 353 12.18 -3.89 8.65
C GLN A 353 13.53 -3.31 9.05
N ALA A 354 14.12 -2.51 8.18
CA ALA A 354 15.19 -1.59 8.53
C ALA A 354 15.07 -0.28 7.77
N ASP A 355 15.29 0.83 8.47
CA ASP A 355 15.27 2.19 7.96
C ASP A 355 16.64 2.81 8.19
N GLY A 356 17.25 3.37 7.17
CA GLY A 356 18.55 4.02 7.31
C GLY A 356 18.56 5.43 6.75
N ARG A 357 19.36 6.28 7.37
CA ARG A 357 19.59 7.67 6.96
C ARG A 357 21.07 7.98 7.05
N LEU A 358 21.68 8.38 5.94
CA LEU A 358 23.07 8.82 5.90
C LEU A 358 23.18 10.22 5.32
N THR A 359 24.11 10.99 5.85
CA THR A 359 24.40 12.34 5.39
C THR A 359 25.90 12.46 5.11
N GLY A 360 26.24 13.18 4.06
CA GLY A 360 27.61 13.44 3.67
C GLY A 360 27.71 14.56 2.64
N PRO A 361 28.91 14.83 2.12
CA PRO A 361 29.08 15.84 1.09
C PRO A 361 28.45 15.40 -0.24
N ALA A 362 27.89 16.36 -0.96
CA ALA A 362 27.28 16.12 -2.28
C ALA A 362 28.30 16.00 -3.44
N ILE A 363 29.60 15.97 -3.13
CA ILE A 363 30.68 15.93 -4.12
C ILE A 363 30.54 14.67 -4.99
N GLY A 364 30.44 14.88 -6.30
CA GLY A 364 30.25 13.81 -7.28
C GLY A 364 28.81 13.29 -7.37
N ILE A 365 27.85 13.91 -6.68
CA ILE A 365 26.41 13.67 -6.85
C ILE A 365 25.78 14.84 -7.62
N GLU A 366 26.06 16.07 -7.21
CA GLU A 366 25.59 17.30 -7.87
C GLU A 366 26.69 18.37 -7.84
N GLU A 367 26.84 19.09 -8.96
CA GLU A 367 27.76 20.23 -9.04
C GLU A 367 27.25 21.38 -8.15
N ASP A 368 28.17 22.08 -7.48
CA ASP A 368 27.90 23.21 -6.58
C ASP A 368 27.00 22.92 -5.37
N ALA A 369 26.71 21.64 -5.08
CA ALA A 369 25.97 21.23 -3.90
C ALA A 369 26.89 20.98 -2.69
N LEU A 370 26.37 21.25 -1.50
CA LEU A 370 27.16 21.13 -0.26
C LEU A 370 26.88 19.81 0.46
N ILE A 371 25.61 19.47 0.63
CA ILE A 371 25.19 18.34 1.46
C ILE A 371 24.21 17.45 0.71
N ALA A 372 24.41 16.15 0.86
CA ALA A 372 23.50 15.14 0.36
C ALA A 372 23.08 14.22 1.50
N GLU A 373 21.84 13.76 1.42
CA GLU A 373 21.25 12.83 2.34
C GLU A 373 20.64 11.67 1.57
N LEU A 374 20.87 10.47 2.07
CA LEU A 374 20.33 9.22 1.56
C LEU A 374 19.40 8.64 2.61
N ARG A 375 18.20 8.26 2.18
CA ARG A 375 17.24 7.50 2.98
C ARG A 375 16.95 6.19 2.31
N PHE A 376 16.82 5.14 3.11
CA PHE A 376 16.28 3.88 2.65
C PHE A 376 15.37 3.24 3.67
N ARG A 377 14.44 2.43 3.17
CA ARG A 377 13.62 1.52 3.94
C ARG A 377 13.57 0.18 3.23
N ILE A 378 13.97 -0.86 3.92
CA ILE A 378 13.78 -2.24 3.50
C ILE A 378 12.74 -2.92 4.39
N THR A 379 11.82 -3.66 3.77
CA THR A 379 10.86 -4.51 4.47
C THR A 379 10.97 -5.94 3.97
N ALA A 380 10.91 -6.89 4.90
CA ALA A 380 10.96 -8.32 4.66
C ALA A 380 9.72 -8.97 5.30
N VAL A 381 8.79 -9.41 4.46
CA VAL A 381 7.50 -9.98 4.87
C VAL A 381 7.32 -11.40 4.36
N ASP A 382 6.26 -12.07 4.82
CA ASP A 382 5.96 -13.47 4.51
C ASP A 382 7.14 -14.42 4.82
N ARG A 383 7.91 -14.10 5.87
CA ARG A 383 9.13 -14.84 6.20
C ARG A 383 8.82 -16.24 6.69
N GLY A 384 9.58 -17.22 6.21
CA GLY A 384 9.39 -18.63 6.54
C GLY A 384 8.23 -19.30 5.81
N LEU A 385 7.47 -18.58 4.97
CA LEU A 385 6.42 -19.17 4.13
C LEU A 385 7.02 -19.76 2.84
N PRO A 386 6.41 -20.82 2.27
CA PRO A 386 6.86 -21.37 1.00
C PRO A 386 6.80 -20.33 -0.13
N ILE A 387 7.96 -20.04 -0.74
CA ILE A 387 8.10 -19.14 -1.89
C ILE A 387 8.98 -19.83 -2.94
N SER A 388 8.56 -19.78 -4.20
CA SER A 388 9.37 -20.27 -5.33
C SER A 388 9.97 -19.10 -6.08
N VAL A 389 11.29 -19.11 -6.26
CA VAL A 389 12.00 -18.14 -7.10
C VAL A 389 12.16 -18.76 -8.49
N LEU A 390 11.50 -18.18 -9.49
CA LEU A 390 11.53 -18.69 -10.86
C LEU A 390 12.56 -17.91 -11.69
N PRO A 391 13.26 -18.58 -12.63
CA PRO A 391 14.09 -17.90 -13.61
C PRO A 391 13.29 -16.86 -14.39
N PRO A 392 13.90 -15.71 -14.73
CA PRO A 392 13.25 -14.74 -15.60
C PRO A 392 12.99 -15.33 -16.98
N ALA A 393 11.88 -14.91 -17.60
CA ALA A 393 11.62 -15.20 -19.01
C ALA A 393 12.67 -14.46 -19.87
N ARG A 394 13.17 -15.14 -20.91
CA ARG A 394 14.12 -14.56 -21.87
C ARG A 394 13.43 -13.61 -22.83
#